data_AF-A0A528CXT8-F1
#
_entry.id   AF-A0A528CXT8-F1
#
_cell.length_a   1.000
_cell.length_b   1.000
_cell.length_c   1.000
_cell.angle_alpha   90.00
_cell.angle_beta   90.00
_cell.angle_gamma   90.00
#
_symmetry.space_group_name_H-M   'P 1'
#
loop_
_entity.id
_entity.type
_entity.pdbx_description
1 polymer ?
#
loop_
_entity_poly.entity_id
_entity_poly.type
_entity_poly.pdbx_seq_one_letter_code
_entity_poly.pdbx_strand_id
1 'polypeptide(L)'
;MGSKAAVRSAEARVAGYDWQALAEEMSGYGCAVMEKLSTPEECRKIAGLYPDESHFRSHVHMARHGFGKGEYRYFRYPLPELIGGTALYPRLAAVANDWNARMGVA
;
A
#
# COMPACT_ATOMS: atom_id res chain seq x y z
N MET A 1 14.22 15.45 -8.10
CA MET A 1 14.11 16.16 -6.79
C MET A 1 12.79 15.95 -6.05
N GLY A 2 11.62 15.90 -6.72
CA GLY A 2 10.30 15.89 -6.04
C GLY A 2 9.83 14.56 -5.43
N SER A 3 10.39 13.41 -5.82
CA SER A 3 9.88 12.09 -5.37
C SER A 3 10.20 11.80 -3.88
N LYS A 4 11.43 12.08 -3.43
CA LYS A 4 11.84 11.92 -2.02
C LYS A 4 11.10 12.84 -1.04
N ALA A 5 10.59 13.98 -1.50
CA ALA A 5 9.78 14.86 -0.65
C ALA A 5 8.37 14.29 -0.46
N ALA A 6 7.77 13.73 -1.51
CA ALA A 6 6.48 13.03 -1.43
C ALA A 6 6.54 11.82 -0.50
N VAL A 7 7.62 11.03 -0.55
CA VAL A 7 7.82 9.86 0.34
C VAL A 7 7.89 10.29 1.80
N ARG A 8 8.71 11.30 2.14
CA ARG A 8 8.78 11.84 3.50
C ARG A 8 7.44 12.41 3.98
N SER A 9 6.69 13.02 3.06
CA SER A 9 5.33 13.50 3.36
C SER A 9 4.36 12.34 3.63
N ALA A 10 4.46 11.24 2.87
CA ALA A 10 3.67 10.04 3.10
C ALA A 10 4.02 9.36 4.44
N GLU A 11 5.30 9.23 4.77
CA GLU A 11 5.77 8.74 6.06
C GLU A 11 5.22 9.57 7.23
N ALA A 12 5.25 10.91 7.11
CA ALA A 12 4.69 11.81 8.11
C ALA A 12 3.17 11.66 8.26
N ARG A 13 2.43 11.49 7.15
CA ARG A 13 0.99 11.20 7.20
C ARG A 13 0.71 9.88 7.90
N VAL A 14 1.44 8.82 7.54
CA VAL A 14 1.35 7.50 8.18
C VAL A 14 1.63 7.58 9.68
N ALA A 15 2.62 8.38 10.10
CA ALA A 15 2.92 8.58 11.51
C ALA A 15 1.83 9.33 12.29
N GLY A 16 1.03 10.16 11.60
CA GLY A 16 0.01 11.02 12.20
C GLY A 16 -1.38 10.40 12.37
N TYR A 17 -1.61 9.15 11.94
CA TYR A 17 -2.88 8.47 12.18
C TYR A 17 -3.05 8.09 13.66
N ASP A 18 -4.31 8.00 14.08
CA ASP A 18 -4.67 7.31 15.32
C ASP A 18 -4.50 5.79 15.13
N TRP A 19 -3.29 5.32 15.43
CA TRP A 19 -2.94 3.91 15.31
C TRP A 19 -3.68 3.03 16.31
N GLN A 20 -4.15 3.58 17.43
CA GLN A 20 -4.94 2.81 18.37
C GLN A 20 -6.32 2.54 17.77
N ALA A 21 -7.01 3.57 17.26
CA ALA A 21 -8.30 3.41 16.60
C ALA A 21 -8.21 2.45 15.39
N LEU A 22 -7.19 2.60 14.54
CA LEU A 22 -6.97 1.69 13.41
C LEU A 22 -6.73 0.25 13.87
N ALA A 23 -5.99 0.04 14.96
CA ALA A 23 -5.75 -1.29 15.51
C ALA A 23 -7.03 -1.92 16.09
N GLU A 24 -7.86 -1.13 16.76
CA GLU A 24 -9.16 -1.56 17.27
C GLU A 24 -10.11 -1.94 16.13
N GLU A 25 -10.17 -1.14 15.06
CA GLU A 25 -10.95 -1.45 13.85
C GLU A 25 -10.47 -2.74 13.19
N MET A 26 -9.17 -2.89 12.94
CA MET A 26 -8.62 -4.11 12.35
C MET A 26 -8.88 -5.33 13.23
N SER A 27 -8.80 -5.18 14.55
CA SER A 27 -9.06 -6.28 15.49
C SER A 27 -10.53 -6.67 15.55
N GLY A 28 -11.44 -5.70 15.44
CA GLY A 28 -12.88 -5.91 15.53
C GLY A 28 -13.53 -6.35 14.21
N TYR A 29 -13.08 -5.79 13.08
CA TYR A 29 -13.69 -5.96 11.77
C TYR A 29 -12.81 -6.70 10.75
N GLY A 30 -11.53 -6.95 11.08
CA GLY A 30 -10.56 -7.53 10.15
C GLY A 30 -9.98 -6.55 9.13
N CYS A 31 -10.40 -5.29 9.14
CA CYS A 31 -9.88 -4.22 8.28
C CYS A 31 -10.07 -2.83 8.93
N ALA A 32 -9.36 -1.84 8.40
CA ALA A 32 -9.52 -0.42 8.76
C ALA A 32 -9.32 0.45 7.52
N VAL A 33 -9.94 1.64 7.49
CA VAL A 33 -9.81 2.59 6.38
C VAL A 33 -8.88 3.73 6.78
N MET A 34 -7.77 3.87 6.07
CA MET A 34 -6.84 4.98 6.24
C MET A 34 -7.19 6.13 5.28
N GLU A 35 -7.96 7.10 5.75
CA GLU A 35 -8.33 8.26 4.94
C GLU A 35 -7.13 9.13 4.58
N LYS A 36 -7.07 9.63 3.34
CA LYS A 36 -6.04 10.60 2.88
C LYS A 36 -4.59 10.09 2.98
N LEU A 37 -4.38 8.78 2.85
CA LEU A 37 -3.05 8.15 2.86
C LEU A 37 -2.14 8.72 1.77
N SER A 38 -2.71 8.95 0.58
CA SER A 38 -2.06 9.61 -0.55
C SER A 38 -2.87 10.82 -0.99
N THR A 39 -2.19 11.85 -1.50
CA THR A 39 -2.84 13.02 -2.05
C THR A 39 -3.45 12.71 -3.42
N PRO A 40 -4.46 13.46 -3.88
CA PRO A 40 -5.01 13.28 -5.22
C PRO A 40 -3.97 13.41 -6.33
N GLU A 41 -2.95 14.25 -6.14
CA GLU A 41 -1.85 14.44 -7.10
C GLU A 41 -0.93 13.22 -7.15
N GLU A 42 -0.57 12.67 -5.98
CA GLU A 42 0.20 11.44 -5.87
C GLU A 42 -0.53 10.25 -6.54
N CYS A 43 -1.85 10.13 -6.32
CA CYS A 43 -2.68 9.12 -6.96
C CYS A 43 -2.66 9.27 -8.49
N ARG A 44 -2.86 10.50 -9.01
CA ARG A 44 -2.78 10.76 -10.45
C ARG A 44 -1.41 10.42 -11.03
N LYS A 45 -0.35 10.75 -10.31
CA LYS A 45 1.02 10.45 -10.74
C LYS A 45 1.27 8.96 -10.85
N ILE A 46 0.85 8.16 -9.87
CA ILE A 46 0.98 6.69 -9.93
C ILE A 46 0.12 6.11 -11.06
N ALA A 47 -1.15 6.54 -11.16
CA ALA A 47 -2.05 6.07 -12.20
C ALA A 47 -1.53 6.41 -13.61
N GLY A 48 -0.89 7.57 -13.77
CA GLY A 48 -0.26 8.00 -15.01
C GLY A 48 0.92 7.14 -15.46
N LEU A 49 1.46 6.27 -14.61
CA LEU A 49 2.48 5.29 -15.00
C LEU A 49 1.89 4.13 -15.80
N TYR A 50 0.59 3.84 -15.63
CA TYR A 50 -0.04 2.64 -16.18
C TYR A 50 0.13 2.47 -17.69
N PRO A 51 0.01 3.53 -18.53
CA PRO A 51 0.18 3.39 -19.99
C PRO A 51 1.61 3.04 -20.43
N ASP A 52 2.64 3.38 -19.64
CA ASP A 52 4.03 3.14 -19.99
C ASP A 52 4.49 1.76 -19.48
N GLU A 53 4.60 0.81 -20.41
CA GLU A 53 5.00 -0.57 -20.12
C GLU A 53 6.41 -0.70 -19.53
N SER A 54 7.28 0.30 -19.71
CA SER A 54 8.65 0.26 -19.17
C SER A 54 8.71 0.24 -17.63
N HIS A 55 7.63 0.67 -16.96
CA HIS A 55 7.49 0.61 -15.51
C HIS A 55 7.14 -0.79 -14.99
N PHE A 56 6.76 -1.73 -15.85
CA PHE A 56 6.21 -3.02 -15.44
C PHE A 56 7.11 -4.18 -15.89
N ARG A 57 7.21 -5.21 -15.04
CA ARG A 57 7.95 -6.44 -15.35
C ARG A 57 7.08 -7.46 -16.07
N SER A 58 5.77 -7.38 -15.88
CA SER A 58 4.82 -8.29 -16.51
C SER A 58 3.43 -7.67 -16.58
N HIS A 59 2.70 -8.11 -17.59
CA HIS A 59 1.33 -7.70 -17.88
C HIS A 59 0.49 -8.97 -18.04
N VAL A 60 -0.52 -9.12 -17.19
CA VAL A 60 -1.45 -10.24 -17.24
C VAL A 60 -2.76 -9.76 -17.84
N HIS A 61 -3.09 -10.28 -19.02
CA HIS A 61 -4.42 -10.13 -19.60
C HIS A 61 -5.30 -11.29 -19.13
N MET A 62 -6.25 -11.00 -18.25
CA MET A 62 -7.05 -12.02 -17.56
C MET A 62 -7.79 -12.95 -18.53
N ALA A 63 -8.26 -12.39 -19.65
CA ALA A 63 -8.98 -13.14 -20.69
C ALA A 63 -8.14 -14.28 -21.30
N ARG A 64 -6.80 -14.13 -21.38
CA ARG A 64 -5.90 -15.16 -21.90
C ARG A 64 -5.81 -16.40 -21.00
N HIS A 65 -6.24 -16.27 -19.74
CA HIS A 65 -6.18 -17.32 -18.73
C HIS A 65 -7.57 -17.84 -18.32
N GLY A 66 -8.65 -17.38 -18.97
CA GLY A 66 -10.01 -17.75 -18.60
C GLY A 66 -10.51 -17.09 -17.31
N PHE A 67 -9.85 -16.04 -16.81
CA PHE A 67 -10.20 -15.36 -15.55
C PHE A 67 -11.21 -14.22 -15.72
N GLY A 68 -11.84 -14.09 -16.89
CA GLY A 68 -12.79 -13.01 -17.19
C GLY A 68 -12.14 -11.80 -17.86
N LYS A 69 -12.78 -10.63 -17.73
CA LYS A 69 -12.36 -9.38 -18.38
C LYS A 69 -11.47 -8.57 -17.44
N GLY A 70 -10.39 -8.02 -17.99
CA GLY A 70 -9.49 -7.13 -17.27
C GLY A 70 -8.03 -7.44 -17.55
N GLU A 71 -7.18 -6.59 -16.99
CA GLU A 71 -5.74 -6.74 -17.01
C GLU A 71 -5.15 -6.17 -15.73
N TYR A 72 -3.98 -6.68 -15.35
CA TYR A 72 -3.18 -6.11 -14.29
C TYR A 72 -1.70 -6.19 -14.67
N ARG A 73 -0.92 -5.23 -14.16
CA ARG A 73 0.51 -5.12 -14.42
C ARG A 73 1.27 -5.14 -13.10
N TYR A 74 2.40 -5.83 -13.08
CA TYR A 74 3.30 -5.83 -11.92
C TYR A 74 4.44 -4.85 -12.14
N PHE A 75 4.63 -3.89 -11.24
CA PHE A 75 5.77 -2.97 -11.31
C PHE A 75 7.10 -3.75 -11.31
N ARG A 76 8.06 -3.27 -12.10
CA ARG A 76 9.45 -3.74 -12.02
C ARG A 76 10.19 -3.03 -10.90
N TYR A 77 11.33 -3.58 -10.50
CA TYR A 77 12.23 -2.93 -9.55
C TYR A 77 13.21 -1.96 -10.26
N PRO A 78 13.60 -0.86 -9.60
CA PRO A 78 13.09 -0.39 -8.30
C PRO A 78 11.62 0.08 -8.40
N LEU A 79 10.84 -0.14 -7.33
CA LEU A 79 9.45 0.32 -7.29
C LEU A 79 9.39 1.85 -7.32
N PRO A 80 8.29 2.44 -7.83
CA PRO A 80 8.03 3.87 -7.63
C PRO A 80 8.13 4.20 -6.15
N GLU A 81 8.86 5.26 -5.80
CA GLU A 81 9.25 5.49 -4.40
C GLU A 81 8.06 5.56 -3.43
N LEU A 82 6.92 6.13 -3.86
CA LEU A 82 5.70 6.21 -3.04
C LEU A 82 5.07 4.83 -2.77
N ILE A 83 5.23 3.88 -3.69
CA ILE A 83 4.74 2.49 -3.54
C ILE A 83 5.73 1.65 -2.74
N GLY A 84 7.03 1.89 -2.91
CA GLY A 84 8.09 1.15 -2.22
C GLY A 84 8.31 1.54 -0.76
N GLY A 85 7.58 2.53 -0.24
CA GLY A 85 7.73 3.00 1.15
C GLY A 85 7.36 1.93 2.18
N THR A 86 8.10 1.86 3.29
CA THR A 86 7.93 0.83 4.33
C THR A 86 7.20 1.33 5.58
N ALA A 87 6.71 2.57 5.58
CA ALA A 87 6.20 3.26 6.77
C ALA A 87 5.06 2.51 7.49
N LEU A 88 4.23 1.78 6.75
CA LEU A 88 3.10 1.01 7.28
C LEU A 88 3.57 -0.26 8.01
N TYR A 89 4.63 -0.92 7.54
CA TYR A 89 5.02 -2.24 8.06
C TYR A 89 5.33 -2.26 9.56
N PRO A 90 6.15 -1.34 10.12
CA PRO A 90 6.42 -1.34 11.56
C PRO A 90 5.16 -1.17 12.42
N ARG A 91 4.19 -0.40 11.92
CA ARG A 91 2.94 -0.13 12.63
C ARG A 91 2.00 -1.33 12.58
N LEU A 92 1.86 -1.95 11.40
CA LEU A 92 1.08 -3.17 11.21
C LEU A 92 1.68 -4.37 11.96
N ALA A 93 3.01 -4.46 12.05
CA ALA A 93 3.69 -5.50 12.80
C ALA A 93 3.31 -5.48 14.29
N ALA A 94 3.15 -4.29 14.89
CA ALA A 94 2.70 -4.17 16.28
C ALA A 94 1.30 -4.77 16.48
N VAL A 95 0.38 -4.51 15.54
CA VAL A 95 -0.99 -5.07 15.56
C VAL A 95 -0.96 -6.60 15.40
N ALA A 96 -0.20 -7.10 14.43
CA ALA A 96 -0.07 -8.54 14.20
C ALA A 96 0.54 -9.27 15.41
N ASN A 97 1.52 -8.66 16.09
CA ASN A 97 2.13 -9.23 17.29
C ASN A 97 1.17 -9.26 18.48
N ASP A 98 0.34 -8.22 18.66
CA ASP A 98 -0.71 -8.21 19.67
C ASP A 98 -1.75 -9.33 19.42
N TRP A 99 -2.18 -9.53 18.18
CA TRP A 99 -3.05 -10.67 17.84
C TRP A 99 -2.40 -12.00 18.15
N ASN A 100 -1.12 -12.16 17.79
CA ASN A 100 -0.37 -13.37 18.05
C ASN A 100 -0.34 -13.72 19.55
N ALA A 101 -0.12 -12.72 20.42
CA ALA A 101 -0.16 -12.87 21.87
C ALA A 101 -1.58 -13.23 22.38
N ARG A 102 -2.63 -12.58 21.89
CA ARG A 102 -4.02 -12.87 22.28
C ARG A 102 -4.48 -14.27 21.90
N MET A 103 -3.94 -14.81 20.81
CA MET A 103 -4.21 -16.17 20.35
C MET A 103 -3.37 -17.25 21.06
N GLY A 104 -2.39 -16.86 21.88
CA GLY A 104 -1.48 -17.79 22.56
C GLY A 104 -0.56 -18.56 21.59
N VAL A 105 -0.16 -17.92 20.48
CA VAL A 105 0.72 -18.53 19.47
C VAL A 105 2.21 -18.33 19.78
N ALA A 106 2.55 -17.26 20.51
CA ALA A 106 3.90 -16.97 21.01
C ALA A 106 4.06 -17.28 22.50
#